data_AF-A0A7K2NTZ5-F1
#
_entry.id   AF-A0A7K2NTZ5-F1
#
_cell.length_a   1.000
_cell.length_b   1.000
_cell.length_c   1.000
_cell.angle_alpha   90.00
_cell.angle_beta   90.00
_cell.angle_gamma   90.00
#
_symmetry.space_group_name_H-M   'P 1'
#
loop_
_entity.id
_entity.type
_entity.pdbx_description
1 polymer ?
#
loop_
_entity_poly.entity_id
_entity_poly.type
_entity_poly.pdbx_seq_one_letter_code
_entity_poly.pdbx_strand_id
1 'polypeptide(L)'
;YVPETSPFMQVLSSGRPLLQPVLDPSHEAWLADDPARAAKIREFGMHSLLILPIHARGVLLGVAVFVRTSNPTPFDDNDRLLAEELVARAALSLDNARRYTREHNTALALQRSLLPRRVHGGTAMEVAARYLPADAEEGVGGDWFDVIGLPGGRLALVVGDVVGHGVNAAATMGRLGMAIRTLADLDLPPGEVLT
;
A
#
# COMPACT_ATOMS: atom_id res chain seq x y z
N TYR A 1 17.74 7.49 -14.84
CA TYR A 1 16.86 7.47 -16.02
C TYR A 1 17.02 6.13 -16.72
N VAL A 2 15.95 5.47 -17.15
CA VAL A 2 16.03 4.18 -17.88
C VAL A 2 15.50 4.43 -19.29
N PRO A 3 16.33 4.32 -20.34
CA PRO A 3 15.88 4.58 -21.72
C PRO A 3 14.77 3.61 -22.16
N GLU A 4 13.89 4.05 -23.04
CA GLU A 4 12.83 3.19 -23.62
C GLU A 4 13.40 2.01 -24.40
N THR A 5 14.59 2.18 -24.98
CA THR A 5 15.34 1.13 -25.70
C THR A 5 16.05 0.14 -24.77
N SER A 6 16.01 0.35 -23.44
CA SER A 6 16.67 -0.53 -22.50
C SER A 6 15.98 -1.90 -22.40
N PRO A 7 16.73 -2.97 -22.07
CA PRO A 7 16.17 -4.30 -21.91
C PRO A 7 15.11 -4.36 -20.78
N PHE A 8 15.20 -3.48 -19.77
CA PHE A 8 14.19 -3.35 -18.73
C PHE A 8 12.84 -2.89 -19.30
N MET A 9 12.85 -1.86 -20.14
CA MET A 9 11.64 -1.34 -20.78
C MET A 9 11.09 -2.30 -21.82
N GLN A 10 11.95 -3.06 -22.51
CA GLN A 10 11.53 -4.13 -23.41
C GLN A 10 10.78 -5.24 -22.65
N VAL A 11 11.28 -5.70 -21.51
CA VAL A 11 10.56 -6.69 -20.68
C VAL A 11 9.27 -6.12 -20.11
N LEU A 12 9.29 -4.87 -19.65
CA LEU A 12 8.09 -4.20 -19.12
C LEU A 12 7.00 -4.06 -20.20
N SER A 13 7.34 -3.72 -21.43
CA SER A 13 6.38 -3.52 -22.52
C SER A 13 5.90 -4.83 -23.14
N SER A 14 6.80 -5.79 -23.34
CA SER A 14 6.47 -7.08 -23.97
C SER A 14 5.87 -8.10 -23.02
N GLY A 15 6.13 -7.95 -21.71
CA GLY A 15 5.79 -8.94 -20.70
C GLY A 15 6.54 -10.27 -20.88
N ARG A 16 7.67 -10.28 -21.61
CA ARG A 16 8.47 -11.47 -21.89
C ARG A 16 9.83 -11.42 -21.21
N PRO A 17 10.33 -12.55 -20.66
CA PRO A 17 11.70 -12.71 -20.20
C PRO A 17 12.73 -12.25 -21.23
N LEU A 18 13.83 -11.65 -20.75
CA LEU A 18 15.01 -11.37 -21.54
C LEU A 18 16.23 -12.00 -20.88
N LEU A 19 16.88 -12.91 -21.59
CA LEU A 19 18.16 -13.49 -21.22
C LEU A 19 19.25 -12.89 -22.12
N GLN A 20 20.24 -12.29 -21.48
CA GLN A 20 21.42 -11.75 -22.12
C GLN A 20 22.66 -12.43 -21.52
N PRO A 21 23.16 -13.50 -22.16
CA PRO A 21 24.29 -14.27 -21.63
C PRO A 21 25.56 -13.44 -21.51
N VAL A 22 25.79 -12.50 -22.44
CA VAL A 22 26.95 -11.60 -22.44
C VAL A 22 26.47 -10.15 -22.35
N LEU A 23 26.86 -9.49 -21.27
CA LEU A 23 26.69 -8.05 -21.06
C LEU A 23 28.03 -7.34 -21.29
N ASP A 24 28.17 -6.66 -22.43
CA ASP A 24 29.33 -5.81 -22.71
C ASP A 24 28.91 -4.35 -22.82
N PRO A 25 29.21 -3.52 -21.80
CA PRO A 25 28.83 -2.11 -21.78
C PRO A 25 29.26 -1.27 -22.97
N SER A 26 30.26 -1.73 -23.72
CA SER A 26 30.80 -1.03 -24.89
C SER A 26 29.92 -1.20 -26.14
N HIS A 27 29.08 -2.24 -26.16
CA HIS A 27 28.24 -2.61 -27.30
C HIS A 27 26.74 -2.46 -27.01
N GLU A 28 26.36 -2.01 -25.80
CA GLU A 28 24.97 -1.79 -25.40
C GLU A 28 24.49 -0.37 -25.73
N ALA A 29 23.60 -0.25 -26.72
CA ALA A 29 23.05 1.04 -27.14
C ALA A 29 22.32 1.79 -26.01
N TRP A 30 21.66 1.08 -25.09
CA TRP A 30 20.95 1.68 -23.96
C TRP A 30 21.88 2.18 -22.84
N LEU A 31 23.19 1.87 -22.91
CA LEU A 31 24.22 2.39 -22.01
C LEU A 31 24.99 3.57 -22.61
N ALA A 32 24.85 3.86 -23.91
CA ALA A 32 25.57 4.95 -24.58
C ALA A 32 25.33 6.31 -23.92
N ASP A 33 24.10 6.57 -23.48
CA ASP A 33 23.70 7.83 -22.83
C ASP A 33 23.82 7.80 -21.29
N ASP A 34 24.35 6.71 -20.70
CA ASP A 34 24.56 6.56 -19.25
C ASP A 34 25.97 6.02 -18.93
N PRO A 35 27.02 6.83 -19.14
CA PRO A 35 28.41 6.40 -18.92
C PRO A 35 28.69 6.04 -17.46
N ALA A 36 27.96 6.62 -16.51
CA ALA A 36 28.07 6.30 -15.09
C ALA A 36 27.60 4.88 -14.79
N ARG A 37 26.49 4.44 -15.40
CA ARG A 37 26.03 3.05 -15.29
C ARG A 37 26.98 2.08 -15.98
N ALA A 38 27.46 2.41 -17.16
CA ALA A 38 28.45 1.59 -17.87
C ALA A 38 29.74 1.41 -17.03
N ALA A 39 30.19 2.47 -16.35
CA ALA A 39 31.33 2.41 -15.43
C ALA A 39 31.07 1.46 -14.25
N LYS A 40 29.90 1.54 -13.61
CA LYS A 40 29.52 0.62 -12.52
C LYS A 40 29.45 -0.84 -13.00
N ILE A 41 28.90 -1.10 -14.17
CA ILE A 41 28.87 -2.47 -14.73
C ILE A 41 30.29 -3.02 -14.85
N ARG A 42 31.23 -2.24 -15.38
CA ARG A 42 32.65 -2.64 -15.47
C ARG A 42 33.29 -2.82 -14.10
N GLU A 43 33.09 -1.86 -13.19
CA GLU A 43 33.65 -1.87 -11.84
C GLU A 43 33.24 -3.12 -11.04
N PHE A 44 31.97 -3.51 -11.11
CA PHE A 44 31.44 -4.68 -10.41
C PHE A 44 31.54 -5.97 -11.24
N GLY A 45 32.13 -5.92 -12.43
CA GLY A 45 32.29 -7.08 -13.31
C GLY A 45 30.97 -7.72 -13.74
N MET A 46 29.90 -6.94 -13.91
CA MET A 46 28.60 -7.50 -14.34
C MET A 46 28.68 -7.95 -15.79
N HIS A 47 28.49 -9.24 -16.05
CA HIS A 47 28.79 -9.83 -17.37
C HIS A 47 27.66 -10.69 -17.94
N SER A 48 26.61 -10.97 -17.19
CA SER A 48 25.43 -11.72 -17.66
C SER A 48 24.18 -11.19 -16.98
N LEU A 49 23.08 -11.08 -17.73
CA LEU A 49 21.86 -10.40 -17.31
C LEU A 49 20.64 -11.28 -17.64
N LEU A 50 19.76 -11.46 -16.67
CA LEU A 50 18.46 -12.10 -16.85
C LEU A 50 17.40 -11.19 -16.25
N ILE A 51 16.43 -10.78 -17.06
CA ILE A 51 15.33 -9.89 -16.64
C ILE A 51 14.02 -10.64 -16.84
N LEU A 52 13.26 -10.75 -15.76
CA LEU A 52 11.98 -11.44 -15.75
C LEU A 52 10.86 -10.48 -15.37
N PRO A 53 9.71 -10.53 -16.04
CA PRO A 53 8.57 -9.72 -15.63
C PRO A 53 7.90 -10.31 -14.40
N ILE A 54 7.53 -9.46 -13.45
CA ILE A 54 6.82 -9.85 -12.23
C ILE A 54 5.32 -9.73 -12.52
N HIS A 55 4.70 -10.82 -12.94
CA HIS A 55 3.26 -10.87 -13.24
C HIS A 55 2.48 -11.61 -12.17
N ALA A 56 1.36 -11.04 -11.74
CA ALA A 56 0.40 -11.71 -10.88
C ALA A 56 -1.02 -11.37 -11.32
N ARG A 57 -1.89 -12.39 -11.45
CA ARG A 57 -3.32 -12.26 -11.78
C ARG A 57 -3.58 -11.33 -12.99
N GLY A 58 -2.76 -11.44 -14.04
CA GLY A 58 -2.90 -10.65 -15.28
C GLY A 58 -2.38 -9.21 -15.21
N VAL A 59 -1.73 -8.82 -14.10
CA VAL A 59 -1.16 -7.48 -13.92
C VAL A 59 0.37 -7.58 -13.84
N LEU A 60 1.05 -6.74 -14.62
CA LEU A 60 2.49 -6.54 -14.52
C LEU A 60 2.80 -5.63 -13.31
N LEU A 61 3.48 -6.19 -12.31
CA LEU A 61 3.86 -5.48 -11.09
C LEU A 61 5.21 -4.76 -11.20
N GLY A 62 6.07 -5.22 -12.12
CA GLY A 62 7.43 -4.70 -12.33
C GLY A 62 8.33 -5.73 -13.02
N VAL A 63 9.65 -5.60 -12.84
CA VAL A 63 10.65 -6.57 -13.33
C VAL A 63 11.58 -7.01 -12.20
N ALA A 64 12.00 -8.27 -12.25
CA ALA A 64 13.09 -8.82 -11.46
C ALA A 64 14.34 -8.85 -12.34
N VAL A 65 15.47 -8.41 -11.79
CA VAL A 65 16.74 -8.31 -12.51
C VAL A 65 17.77 -9.17 -11.79
N PHE A 66 18.32 -10.15 -12.50
CA PHE A 66 19.39 -11.01 -12.04
C PHE A 66 20.65 -10.70 -12.82
N VAL A 67 21.79 -10.62 -12.12
CA VAL A 67 23.07 -10.23 -12.70
C VAL A 67 24.15 -11.19 -12.20
N ARG A 68 25.00 -11.71 -13.11
CA ARG A 68 26.23 -12.42 -12.74
C ARG A 68 27.40 -11.43 -12.68
N THR A 69 28.18 -11.55 -11.62
CA THR A 69 29.40 -10.76 -11.39
C THR A 69 30.61 -11.67 -11.14
N SER A 70 30.64 -12.35 -9.99
CA SER A 70 31.78 -13.18 -9.59
C SER A 70 31.73 -14.61 -10.13
N ASN A 71 30.53 -15.12 -10.44
CA ASN A 71 30.37 -16.44 -11.05
C ASN A 71 30.61 -16.31 -12.56
N PRO A 72 31.69 -16.88 -13.12
CA PRO A 72 32.04 -16.69 -14.52
C PRO A 72 31.06 -17.34 -15.50
N THR A 73 30.23 -18.29 -15.06
CA THR A 73 29.24 -18.96 -15.91
C THR A 73 28.08 -18.00 -16.23
N PRO A 74 27.83 -17.67 -17.51
CA PRO A 74 26.67 -16.90 -17.93
C PRO A 74 25.35 -17.56 -17.52
N PHE A 75 24.28 -16.76 -17.40
CA PHE A 75 22.94 -17.33 -17.33
C PHE A 75 22.61 -18.09 -18.62
N ASP A 76 21.91 -19.21 -18.46
CA ASP A 76 21.37 -20.02 -19.56
C ASP A 76 19.83 -20.16 -19.45
N ASP A 77 19.24 -20.98 -20.33
CA ASP A 77 17.80 -21.25 -20.30
C ASP A 77 17.36 -22.04 -19.05
N ASN A 78 18.22 -22.85 -18.44
CA ASN A 78 17.87 -23.56 -17.21
C ASN A 78 17.77 -22.59 -16.03
N ASP A 79 18.73 -21.67 -15.94
CA ASP A 79 18.68 -20.55 -14.99
C ASP A 79 17.42 -19.70 -15.20
N ARG A 80 17.05 -19.42 -16.46
CA ARG A 80 15.81 -18.70 -16.79
C ARG A 80 14.59 -19.42 -16.26
N LEU A 81 14.43 -20.71 -16.55
CA LEU A 81 13.29 -21.51 -16.09
C LEU A 81 13.18 -21.54 -14.57
N LEU A 82 14.31 -21.71 -13.86
CA LEU A 82 14.33 -21.69 -12.41
C LEU A 82 13.95 -20.31 -11.86
N ALA A 83 14.52 -19.25 -12.42
CA ALA A 83 14.23 -17.89 -12.00
C ALA A 83 12.77 -17.50 -12.29
N GLU A 84 12.17 -17.99 -13.38
CA GLU A 84 10.74 -17.80 -13.68
C GLU A 84 9.85 -18.38 -12.59
N GLU A 85 10.14 -19.59 -12.14
CA GLU A 85 9.39 -20.24 -11.04
C GLU A 85 9.53 -19.43 -9.73
N LEU A 86 10.74 -18.96 -9.42
CA LEU A 86 10.98 -18.13 -8.24
C LEU A 86 10.23 -16.79 -8.32
N VAL A 87 10.30 -16.12 -9.47
CA VAL A 87 9.63 -14.83 -9.70
C VAL A 87 8.12 -15.00 -9.68
N ALA A 88 7.56 -16.08 -10.22
CA ALA A 88 6.13 -16.36 -10.17
C ALA A 88 5.61 -16.49 -8.73
N ARG A 89 6.36 -17.18 -7.85
CA ARG A 89 6.02 -17.30 -6.43
C ARG A 89 6.12 -15.96 -5.71
N ALA A 90 7.19 -15.20 -5.95
CA ALA A 90 7.38 -13.86 -5.37
C ALA A 90 6.29 -12.88 -5.85
N ALA A 91 5.84 -13.00 -7.10
CA ALA A 91 4.82 -12.13 -7.68
C ALA A 91 3.48 -12.25 -6.95
N LEU A 92 3.08 -13.47 -6.55
CA LEU A 92 1.86 -13.68 -5.76
C LEU A 92 1.94 -13.02 -4.38
N SER A 93 3.07 -13.17 -3.69
CA SER A 93 3.29 -12.51 -2.39
C SER A 93 3.28 -10.99 -2.53
N LEU A 94 3.89 -10.45 -3.59
CA LEU A 94 3.89 -9.02 -3.87
C LEU A 94 2.48 -8.49 -4.19
N ASP A 95 1.69 -9.21 -5.00
CA ASP A 95 0.29 -8.85 -5.28
C ASP A 95 -0.54 -8.83 -4.01
N ASN A 96 -0.42 -9.86 -3.16
CA ASN A 96 -1.13 -9.93 -1.90
C ASN A 96 -0.74 -8.78 -0.96
N ALA A 97 0.55 -8.47 -0.81
CA ALA A 97 1.01 -7.35 -0.01
C ALA A 97 0.49 -6.00 -0.54
N ARG A 98 0.49 -5.80 -1.87
CA ARG A 98 -0.05 -4.58 -2.49
C ARG A 98 -1.56 -4.45 -2.28
N ARG A 99 -2.32 -5.54 -2.39
CA ARG A 99 -3.76 -5.56 -2.15
C ARG A 99 -4.08 -5.26 -0.69
N TYR A 100 -3.42 -5.95 0.23
CA TYR A 100 -3.56 -5.70 1.67
C TYR A 100 -3.26 -4.23 2.00
N THR A 101 -2.13 -3.70 1.52
CA THR A 101 -1.76 -2.29 1.75
C THR A 101 -2.80 -1.31 1.20
N ARG A 102 -3.37 -1.57 0.02
CA ARG A 102 -4.41 -0.72 -0.57
C ARG A 102 -5.70 -0.75 0.25
N GLU A 103 -6.16 -1.94 0.62
CA GLU A 103 -7.37 -2.11 1.42
C GLU A 103 -7.21 -1.48 2.80
N HIS A 104 -6.08 -1.74 3.46
CA HIS A 104 -5.74 -1.14 4.75
C HIS A 104 -5.69 0.40 4.67
N ASN A 105 -4.99 0.97 3.69
CA ASN A 105 -4.94 2.42 3.50
C ASN A 105 -6.31 3.04 3.23
N THR A 106 -7.17 2.34 2.49
CA THR A 106 -8.55 2.78 2.21
C THR A 106 -9.39 2.78 3.48
N ALA A 107 -9.33 1.71 4.26
CA ALA A 107 -10.02 1.62 5.55
C ALA A 107 -9.54 2.72 6.51
N LEU A 108 -8.23 2.97 6.58
CA LEU A 108 -7.64 3.95 7.48
C LEU A 108 -8.03 5.38 7.08
N ALA A 109 -8.04 5.67 5.78
CA ALA A 109 -8.53 6.93 5.26
C ALA A 109 -10.02 7.14 5.59
N LEU A 110 -10.85 6.10 5.43
CA LEU A 110 -12.27 6.16 5.78
C LEU A 110 -12.46 6.43 7.28
N GLN A 111 -11.83 5.64 8.15
CA GLN A 111 -11.93 5.83 9.60
C GLN A 111 -11.49 7.24 10.03
N ARG A 112 -10.34 7.73 9.54
CA ARG A 112 -9.85 9.10 9.82
C ARG A 112 -10.80 10.18 9.31
N SER A 113 -11.55 9.92 8.25
CA SER A 113 -12.55 10.86 7.74
C SER A 113 -13.80 10.91 8.60
N LEU A 114 -14.12 9.82 9.30
CA LEU A 114 -15.28 9.68 10.16
C LEU A 114 -15.03 10.14 11.60
N LEU A 115 -13.78 10.11 12.07
CA LEU A 115 -13.42 10.65 13.38
C LEU A 115 -13.44 12.19 13.37
N PRO A 116 -13.90 12.84 14.45
CA PRO A 116 -13.87 14.30 14.57
C PRO A 116 -12.44 14.84 14.47
N ARG A 117 -12.17 15.69 13.46
CA ARG A 117 -10.85 16.33 13.30
C ARG A 117 -10.53 17.37 14.37
N ARG A 118 -11.58 18.00 14.90
CA ARG A 118 -11.53 18.96 16.00
C ARG A 118 -12.74 18.71 16.88
N VAL A 119 -12.50 18.62 18.17
CA VAL A 119 -13.56 18.60 19.18
C VAL A 119 -13.67 19.99 19.80
N HIS A 120 -14.89 20.49 19.90
CA HIS A 120 -15.19 21.76 20.52
C HIS A 120 -16.41 21.58 21.42
N GLY A 121 -16.27 21.82 22.72
CA GLY A 121 -17.39 21.78 23.66
C GLY A 121 -18.16 23.10 23.77
N GLY A 122 -17.83 24.09 22.93
CA GLY A 122 -18.48 25.41 22.94
C GLY A 122 -18.37 26.10 24.30
N THR A 123 -19.47 26.68 24.77
CA THR A 123 -19.55 27.35 26.08
C THR A 123 -19.86 26.38 27.21
N ALA A 124 -20.14 25.11 26.91
CA ALA A 124 -20.57 24.13 27.91
C ALA A 124 -19.38 23.59 28.72
N MET A 125 -18.31 23.21 28.02
CA MET A 125 -17.12 22.60 28.62
C MET A 125 -15.92 22.66 27.66
N GLU A 126 -14.70 22.66 28.19
CA GLU A 126 -13.49 22.41 27.39
C GLU A 126 -13.37 20.90 27.09
N VAL A 127 -13.13 20.55 25.82
CA VAL A 127 -13.05 19.15 25.37
C VAL A 127 -11.76 18.94 24.59
N ALA A 128 -11.03 17.89 24.98
CA ALA A 128 -9.88 17.38 24.26
C ALA A 128 -10.06 15.89 24.01
N ALA A 129 -9.60 15.41 22.86
CA ALA A 129 -9.69 13.99 22.50
C ALA A 129 -8.40 13.54 21.83
N ARG A 130 -8.02 12.29 22.06
CA ARG A 130 -6.89 11.63 21.41
C ARG A 130 -7.28 10.19 21.06
N TYR A 131 -7.24 9.87 19.78
CA TYR A 131 -7.44 8.51 19.29
C TYR A 131 -6.09 7.79 19.18
N LEU A 132 -5.94 6.66 19.86
CA LEU A 132 -4.74 5.83 19.84
C LEU A 132 -5.14 4.40 19.43
N PRO A 133 -4.95 4.01 18.17
CA PRO A 133 -5.25 2.64 17.75
C PRO A 133 -4.28 1.67 18.44
N ALA A 134 -4.79 0.50 18.87
CA ALA A 134 -3.98 -0.52 19.55
C ALA A 134 -2.87 -1.07 18.64
N ASP A 135 -3.17 -1.31 17.36
CA ASP A 135 -2.20 -1.82 16.37
C ASP A 135 -2.18 -0.93 15.13
N ALA A 136 -1.19 -0.03 15.05
CA ALA A 136 -1.00 0.83 13.90
C ALA A 136 -0.62 0.07 12.61
N GLU A 137 -0.18 -1.19 12.73
CA GLU A 137 0.28 -2.01 11.60
C GLU A 137 -0.75 -3.03 11.10
N GLU A 138 -1.69 -3.52 11.93
CA GLU A 138 -2.55 -4.65 11.56
C GLU A 138 -4.04 -4.31 11.35
N GLY A 139 -4.54 -3.16 11.81
CA GLY A 139 -5.98 -2.93 11.79
C GLY A 139 -6.46 -1.48 11.84
N VAL A 140 -7.57 -1.26 11.13
CA VAL A 140 -8.43 -0.09 11.31
C VAL A 140 -9.47 -0.47 12.34
N GLY A 141 -9.39 0.14 13.52
CA GLY A 141 -10.26 -0.17 14.66
C GLY A 141 -11.73 0.20 14.42
N GLY A 142 -12.62 -0.50 15.12
CA GLY A 142 -14.04 -0.15 15.20
C GLY A 142 -14.32 1.01 16.16
N ASP A 143 -13.39 1.27 17.08
CA ASP A 143 -13.51 2.33 18.09
C ASP A 143 -13.68 3.70 17.46
N TRP A 144 -14.59 4.48 18.01
CA TRP A 144 -14.85 5.85 17.60
C TRP A 144 -15.40 6.69 18.74
N PHE A 145 -15.38 8.00 18.53
CA PHE A 145 -16.00 8.96 19.43
C PHE A 145 -16.60 10.13 18.65
N ASP A 146 -17.56 10.83 19.24
CA ASP A 146 -18.07 12.12 18.75
C ASP A 146 -18.40 13.06 19.93
N VAL A 147 -18.43 14.36 19.64
CA VAL A 147 -18.80 15.42 20.57
C VAL A 147 -19.86 16.27 19.88
N ILE A 148 -21.11 16.12 20.33
CA ILE A 148 -22.28 16.73 19.69
C ILE A 148 -22.84 17.81 20.61
N GLY A 149 -23.02 19.02 20.06
CA GLY A 149 -23.68 20.11 20.77
C GLY A 149 -25.18 19.86 20.88
N LEU A 150 -25.74 20.00 22.07
CA LEU A 150 -27.17 19.85 22.32
C LEU A 150 -27.82 21.18 22.70
N PRO A 151 -29.16 21.30 22.58
CA PRO A 151 -29.90 22.45 23.07
C PRO A 151 -29.66 22.72 24.57
N GLY A 152 -29.64 24.00 24.94
CA GLY A 152 -29.48 24.43 26.33
C GLY A 152 -28.04 24.42 26.85
N GLY A 153 -27.04 24.46 25.96
CA GLY A 153 -25.63 24.47 26.37
C GLY A 153 -25.16 23.14 26.96
N ARG A 154 -25.77 22.03 26.53
CA ARG A 154 -25.36 20.67 26.88
C ARG A 154 -24.49 20.07 25.78
N LEU A 155 -23.80 18.99 26.11
CA LEU A 155 -23.00 18.19 25.17
C LEU A 155 -23.38 16.72 25.31
N ALA A 156 -23.49 16.02 24.17
CA ALA A 156 -23.42 14.57 24.13
C ALA A 156 -21.98 14.15 23.81
N LEU A 157 -21.42 13.31 24.68
CA LEU A 157 -20.15 12.65 24.47
C LEU A 157 -20.44 11.20 24.09
N VAL A 158 -19.95 10.78 22.93
CA VAL A 158 -20.22 9.46 22.38
C VAL A 158 -18.90 8.72 22.26
N VAL A 159 -18.89 7.47 22.72
CA VAL A 159 -17.82 6.50 22.45
C VAL A 159 -18.50 5.21 22.05
N GLY A 160 -18.01 4.57 20.99
CA GLY A 160 -18.52 3.29 20.55
C GLY A 160 -17.38 2.40 20.06
N ASP A 161 -17.63 1.10 20.09
CA ASP A 161 -16.77 0.06 19.53
C ASP A 161 -17.61 -0.77 18.56
N VAL A 162 -17.07 -1.03 17.38
CA VAL A 162 -17.67 -1.85 16.34
C VAL A 162 -16.85 -3.13 16.23
N VAL A 163 -17.49 -4.27 16.47
CA VAL A 163 -16.86 -5.58 16.31
C VAL A 163 -16.28 -5.74 14.90
N GLY A 164 -15.00 -6.07 14.82
CA GLY A 164 -14.27 -6.32 13.58
C GLY A 164 -13.26 -5.22 13.26
N HIS A 165 -12.71 -5.27 12.04
CA HIS A 165 -11.69 -4.33 11.58
C HIS A 165 -11.83 -4.03 10.08
N GLY A 166 -11.10 -3.01 9.61
CA GLY A 166 -11.01 -2.68 8.19
C GLY A 166 -12.21 -1.88 7.66
N VAL A 167 -12.44 -1.96 6.35
CA VAL A 167 -13.43 -1.11 5.66
C VAL A 167 -14.84 -1.31 6.20
N ASN A 168 -15.23 -2.55 6.51
CA ASN A 168 -16.57 -2.86 7.01
C ASN A 168 -16.84 -2.30 8.41
N ALA A 169 -15.84 -2.35 9.30
CA ALA A 169 -15.94 -1.75 10.63
C ALA A 169 -16.05 -0.23 10.52
N ALA A 170 -15.18 0.40 9.72
CA ALA A 170 -15.23 1.84 9.48
C ALA A 170 -16.56 2.30 8.84
N ALA A 171 -17.11 1.55 7.89
CA ALA A 171 -18.42 1.87 7.30
C ALA A 171 -19.57 1.77 8.33
N THR A 172 -19.53 0.77 9.20
CA THR A 172 -20.54 0.59 10.26
C THR A 172 -20.44 1.68 11.31
N MET A 173 -19.21 2.02 11.73
CA MET A 173 -18.90 3.17 12.58
C MET A 173 -19.53 4.45 12.00
N GLY A 174 -19.32 4.73 10.70
CA GLY A 174 -19.89 5.91 10.06
C GLY A 174 -21.43 5.93 10.06
N ARG A 175 -22.08 4.78 9.85
CA ARG A 175 -23.55 4.66 9.95
C ARG A 175 -24.04 4.94 11.36
N LEU A 176 -23.41 4.36 12.38
CA LEU A 176 -23.78 4.57 13.78
C LEU A 176 -23.55 6.03 14.21
N GLY A 177 -22.41 6.61 13.84
CA GLY A 177 -22.11 8.02 14.12
C GLY A 177 -23.15 8.97 13.52
N MET A 178 -23.56 8.74 12.26
CA MET A 178 -24.61 9.53 11.63
C MET A 178 -25.98 9.33 12.28
N ALA A 179 -26.34 8.10 12.64
CA ALA A 179 -27.60 7.82 13.32
C ALA A 179 -27.66 8.50 14.69
N ILE A 180 -26.61 8.37 15.50
CA ILE A 180 -26.53 8.99 16.83
C ILE A 180 -26.57 10.51 16.72
N ARG A 181 -25.85 11.12 15.77
CA ARG A 181 -25.91 12.57 15.56
C ARG A 181 -27.34 13.03 15.19
N THR A 182 -28.01 12.30 14.31
CA THR A 182 -29.39 12.60 13.90
C THR A 182 -30.38 12.46 15.06
N LEU A 183 -30.24 11.44 15.90
CA LEU A 183 -31.10 11.23 17.07
C LEU A 183 -30.80 12.23 18.19
N ALA A 184 -29.55 12.62 18.37
CA ALA A 184 -29.13 13.64 19.32
C ALA A 184 -29.69 15.03 18.94
N ASP A 185 -29.80 15.34 17.64
CA ASP A 185 -30.45 16.57 17.16
C ASP A 185 -31.94 16.65 17.54
N LEU A 186 -32.58 15.53 17.87
CA LEU A 186 -33.96 15.47 18.38
C LEU A 186 -34.06 15.68 19.90
N ASP A 187 -32.93 15.94 20.58
CA ASP A 187 -32.82 16.11 22.04
C ASP A 187 -33.36 14.93 22.86
N LEU A 188 -33.26 13.72 22.30
CA LEU A 188 -33.64 12.49 22.99
C LEU A 188 -32.69 12.16 24.14
N PRO A 189 -33.17 11.62 25.27
CA PRO A 189 -32.30 11.17 26.35
C PRO A 189 -31.44 9.99 25.88
N PRO A 190 -30.21 9.83 26.42
CA PRO A 190 -29.27 8.80 25.96
C PRO A 190 -29.83 7.37 25.97
N GLY A 191 -30.69 7.04 26.95
CA GLY A 191 -31.33 5.72 27.01
C GLY A 191 -32.20 5.43 25.78
N GLU A 192 -32.92 6.43 25.27
CA GLU A 192 -33.76 6.28 24.07
C GLU A 192 -32.93 6.26 22.78
N VAL A 193 -31.82 7.00 22.73
CA VAL A 193 -30.90 7.00 21.58
C VAL A 193 -30.22 5.63 21.38
N LEU A 194 -30.02 4.88 22.47
CA LEU A 194 -29.31 3.59 22.47
C LEU A 194 -30.24 2.37 22.26
N THR A 195 -31.54 2.56 22.11
CA THR A 195 -32.53 1.48 21.93
C THR A 195 -32.91 1.31 20.46
#